data_AF-A0A961BNN8-F1
#
_entry.id   AF-A0A961BNN8-F1
#
_cell.length_a   1.000
_cell.length_b   1.000
_cell.length_c   1.000
_cell.angle_alpha   90.00
_cell.angle_beta   90.00
_cell.angle_gamma   90.00
#
_symmetry.space_group_name_H-M   'P 1'
#
loop_
_entity.id
_entity.type
_entity.pdbx_description
1 polymer ?
#
loop_
_entity_poly.entity_id
_entity_poly.type
_entity_poly.pdbx_seq_one_letter_code
_entity_poly.pdbx_strand_id
1 'polypeptide(L)'
;MTKSIGILTAGGDSPGLNAAIRAIGKSAIRQYGWNVIGFKDGFRGLMQNRIVRLDGETLSGILTRGGTVLGTGRDKPHRMDVGGTILDMTDVMMETFEHHELDALVCLGGGGTHKNALRLSSKGMPIVTVPKTIDN
;
A
#
# COMPACT_ATOMS: atom_id res chain seq x y z
N MET A 1 15.39 -16.14 -6.97
CA MET A 1 15.02 -15.46 -5.71
C MET A 1 13.52 -15.21 -5.72
N THR A 2 12.85 -15.41 -4.58
CA THR A 2 11.42 -15.12 -4.44
C THR A 2 11.19 -13.62 -4.35
N LYS A 3 10.23 -13.07 -5.10
CA LYS A 3 9.91 -11.64 -5.05
C LYS A 3 9.10 -11.28 -3.80
N SER A 4 9.23 -10.03 -3.36
CA SER A 4 8.49 -9.46 -2.23
C SER A 4 7.74 -8.20 -2.68
N ILE A 5 6.45 -8.08 -2.39
CA ILE A 5 5.66 -6.89 -2.72
C ILE A 5 4.95 -6.31 -1.50
N GLY A 6 4.87 -4.98 -1.46
CA GLY A 6 4.06 -4.23 -0.51
C GLY A 6 2.71 -3.85 -1.09
N ILE A 7 1.67 -3.76 -0.26
CA ILE A 7 0.33 -3.29 -0.65
C ILE A 7 -0.12 -2.19 0.32
N LEU A 8 -0.67 -1.08 -0.18
CA LEU A 8 -1.32 -0.08 0.67
C LEU A 8 -2.62 0.44 0.04
N THR A 9 -3.55 0.89 0.90
CA THR A 9 -4.79 1.56 0.51
C THR A 9 -4.81 2.99 1.03
N ALA A 10 -4.93 3.99 0.15
CA ALA A 10 -4.90 5.40 0.52
C ALA A 10 -6.01 6.22 -0.15
N GLY A 11 -6.43 7.32 0.49
CA GLY A 11 -7.50 8.20 0.03
C GLY A 11 -8.82 7.97 0.75
N GLY A 12 -9.94 8.28 0.09
CA GLY A 12 -11.28 7.89 0.60
C GLY A 12 -11.51 6.40 0.40
N ASP A 13 -12.29 5.77 1.26
CA ASP A 13 -12.65 4.36 1.14
C ASP A 13 -13.59 4.11 -0.08
N SER A 14 -13.63 2.87 -0.59
CA SER A 14 -14.57 2.44 -1.63
C SER A 14 -14.79 0.93 -1.54
N PRO A 15 -16.02 0.43 -1.81
CA PRO A 15 -16.27 -0.99 -2.00
C PRO A 15 -15.31 -1.60 -3.04
N GLY A 16 -14.89 -2.84 -2.79
CA GLY A 16 -14.00 -3.60 -3.68
C GLY A 16 -12.51 -3.57 -3.30
N LEU A 17 -12.10 -2.73 -2.34
CA LEU A 17 -10.70 -2.69 -1.89
C LEU A 17 -10.19 -4.04 -1.36
N ASN A 18 -10.95 -4.68 -0.49
CA ASN A 18 -10.60 -6.02 0.00
C ASN A 18 -10.57 -7.07 -1.11
N ALA A 19 -11.45 -6.95 -2.11
CA ALA A 19 -11.43 -7.83 -3.27
C ALA A 19 -10.14 -7.67 -4.08
N ALA A 20 -9.68 -6.42 -4.28
CA ALA A 20 -8.43 -6.11 -4.95
C ALA A 20 -7.20 -6.60 -4.15
N ILE A 21 -7.12 -6.31 -2.85
CA ILE A 21 -6.06 -6.81 -1.96
C ILE A 21 -5.99 -8.34 -2.03
N ARG A 22 -7.15 -9.01 -1.95
CA ARG A 22 -7.25 -10.47 -2.05
C ARG A 22 -6.77 -10.99 -3.41
N ALA A 23 -7.19 -10.36 -4.50
CA ALA A 23 -6.81 -10.77 -5.84
C ALA A 23 -5.29 -10.66 -6.04
N ILE A 24 -4.70 -9.52 -5.68
CA ILE A 24 -3.25 -9.30 -5.76
C ILE A 24 -2.51 -10.31 -4.89
N GLY A 25 -2.87 -10.40 -3.60
CA GLY A 25 -2.17 -11.25 -2.64
C GLY A 25 -2.28 -12.73 -2.98
N LYS A 26 -3.47 -13.24 -3.32
CA LYS A 26 -3.63 -14.66 -3.67
C LYS A 26 -2.92 -15.02 -4.98
N SER A 27 -2.91 -14.15 -5.98
CA SER A 27 -2.17 -14.39 -7.23
C SER A 27 -0.67 -14.41 -6.96
N ALA A 28 -0.13 -13.41 -6.26
CA ALA A 28 1.28 -13.32 -5.89
C ALA A 28 1.76 -14.59 -5.14
N ILE A 29 1.01 -15.01 -4.13
CA ILE A 29 1.37 -16.19 -3.31
C ILE A 29 1.20 -17.49 -4.10
N ARG A 30 0.03 -17.73 -4.72
CA ARG A 30 -0.31 -19.05 -5.26
C ARG A 30 0.28 -19.33 -6.64
N GLN A 31 0.39 -18.30 -7.49
CA GLN A 31 0.86 -18.48 -8.86
C GLN A 31 2.37 -18.27 -8.96
N TYR A 32 2.92 -17.37 -8.15
CA TYR A 32 4.32 -16.96 -8.27
C TYR A 32 5.18 -17.26 -7.04
N GLY A 33 4.57 -17.72 -5.94
CA GLY A 33 5.29 -18.02 -4.70
C GLY A 33 5.88 -16.80 -4.01
N TRP A 34 5.37 -15.59 -4.28
CA TRP A 34 5.91 -14.33 -3.76
C TRP A 34 5.51 -14.06 -2.30
N ASN A 35 6.32 -13.25 -1.63
CA ASN A 35 6.00 -12.68 -0.32
C ASN A 35 5.15 -11.42 -0.48
N VAL A 36 4.18 -11.25 0.41
CA VAL A 36 3.25 -10.10 0.37
C VAL A 36 3.09 -9.53 1.77
N ILE A 37 3.35 -8.23 1.91
CA ILE A 37 3.03 -7.46 3.13
C ILE A 37 2.08 -6.32 2.80
N GLY A 38 1.23 -5.97 3.75
CA GLY A 38 0.35 -4.82 3.69
C GLY A 38 0.79 -3.72 4.65
N PHE A 39 0.73 -2.46 4.24
CA PHE A 39 0.98 -1.30 5.10
C PHE A 39 -0.33 -0.68 5.60
N LYS A 40 -0.45 -0.47 6.90
CA LYS A 40 -1.67 0.03 7.54
C LYS A 40 -1.89 1.53 7.34
N ASP A 41 -3.11 1.94 7.02
CA ASP A 41 -3.53 3.35 6.89
C ASP A 41 -2.72 4.15 5.84
N GLY A 42 -2.41 3.50 4.72
CA GLY A 42 -1.80 4.13 3.56
C GLY A 42 -0.34 4.54 3.79
N PHE A 43 0.02 5.74 3.31
CA PHE A 43 1.40 6.23 3.38
C PHE A 43 1.90 6.43 4.81
N ARG A 44 1.03 6.69 5.79
CA ARG A 44 1.45 6.77 7.20
C ARG A 44 1.96 5.43 7.71
N GLY A 45 1.31 4.31 7.33
CA GLY A 45 1.82 2.99 7.68
C GLY A 45 3.14 2.66 7.01
N LEU A 46 3.33 3.07 5.75
CA LEU A 46 4.61 2.91 5.08
C LEU A 46 5.70 3.68 5.83
N MET A 47 5.47 4.95 6.17
CA MET A 47 6.44 5.76 6.93
C MET A 47 6.73 5.18 8.32
N GLN A 48 5.71 4.71 9.03
CA GLN A 48 5.84 4.19 10.40
C GLN A 48 6.18 2.70 10.46
N ASN A 49 6.45 2.07 9.31
CA ASN A 49 6.69 0.64 9.20
C ASN A 49 5.59 -0.23 9.86
N ARG A 50 4.32 0.17 9.73
CA ARG A 50 3.16 -0.55 10.30
C ARG A 50 2.66 -1.61 9.33
N ILE A 51 3.25 -2.79 9.42
CA ILE A 51 3.00 -3.90 8.49
C ILE A 51 1.99 -4.93 9.01
N VAL A 52 1.40 -5.66 8.07
CA VAL A 52 0.68 -6.93 8.30
C VAL A 52 1.14 -7.91 7.24
N ARG A 53 1.46 -9.14 7.63
CA ARG A 53 1.72 -10.21 6.66
C ARG A 53 0.41 -10.58 5.95
N LEU A 54 0.44 -10.61 4.62
CA LEU A 54 -0.70 -11.06 3.81
C LEU A 54 -0.43 -12.49 3.33
N ASP A 55 -1.23 -13.42 3.82
CA ASP A 55 -1.13 -14.85 3.60
C ASP A 55 -2.50 -15.47 3.30
N GLY A 56 -2.55 -16.80 3.16
CA GLY A 56 -3.79 -17.51 2.81
C GLY A 56 -4.94 -17.28 3.80
N GLU A 57 -4.62 -17.14 5.09
CA GLU A 57 -5.57 -16.96 6.18
C GLU A 57 -6.10 -15.52 6.23
N THR A 58 -5.19 -14.54 6.27
CA THR A 58 -5.54 -13.10 6.30
C THR A 58 -6.28 -12.63 5.04
N LEU A 59 -6.04 -13.28 3.89
CA LEU A 59 -6.74 -13.02 2.63
C LEU A 59 -8.04 -13.85 2.47
N SER A 60 -8.36 -14.72 3.43
CA SER A 60 -9.61 -15.47 3.44
C SER A 60 -10.75 -14.62 4.01
N GLY A 61 -11.97 -14.82 3.52
CA GLY A 61 -13.16 -14.13 4.03
C GLY A 61 -13.26 -12.62 3.75
N ILE A 62 -12.23 -11.98 3.17
CA ILE A 62 -12.26 -10.52 2.92
C ILE A 62 -12.97 -10.12 1.62
N LEU A 63 -13.21 -11.06 0.69
CA LEU A 63 -13.75 -10.77 -0.65
C LEU A 63 -15.05 -9.98 -0.64
N THR A 64 -15.96 -10.33 0.27
CA THR A 64 -17.31 -9.76 0.37
C THR A 64 -17.40 -8.65 1.44
N ARG A 65 -16.30 -8.33 2.12
CA ARG A 65 -16.27 -7.31 3.17
C ARG A 65 -16.10 -5.93 2.54
N GLY A 66 -16.95 -4.99 2.96
CA GLY A 66 -16.77 -3.57 2.67
C GLY A 66 -15.49 -3.01 3.29
N GLY A 67 -15.11 -1.82 2.82
CA GLY A 67 -13.90 -1.12 3.24
C GLY A 67 -12.59 -1.81 2.91
N THR A 68 -11.58 -1.61 3.75
CA THR A 68 -10.23 -2.19 3.60
C THR A 68 -9.68 -2.76 4.91
N VAL A 69 -9.18 -3.99 4.88
CA VAL A 69 -8.49 -4.63 6.01
C VAL A 69 -7.16 -3.97 6.37
N LEU A 70 -6.61 -3.16 5.48
CA LEU A 70 -5.39 -2.39 5.74
C LEU A 70 -5.69 -0.99 6.32
N GLY A 71 -6.96 -0.58 6.43
CA GLY A 71 -7.29 0.80 6.76
C GLY A 71 -6.90 1.78 5.65
N THR A 72 -7.14 3.07 5.84
CA THR A 72 -6.76 4.07 4.84
C THR A 72 -6.39 5.41 5.48
N GLY A 73 -5.57 6.19 4.79
CA GLY A 73 -5.06 7.47 5.25
C GLY A 73 -4.96 8.49 4.12
N ARG A 74 -4.90 9.78 4.49
CA ARG A 74 -4.79 10.91 3.56
C ARG A 74 -3.44 11.62 3.63
N ASP A 75 -2.52 11.11 4.43
CA ASP A 75 -1.18 11.68 4.57
C ASP A 75 -0.44 11.69 3.23
N LYS A 76 0.34 12.75 3.03
CA LYS A 76 1.11 12.97 1.82
C LYS A 76 2.59 12.79 2.17
N PRO A 77 3.34 11.92 1.46
CA PRO A 77 4.74 11.65 1.76
C PRO A 77 5.62 12.89 1.92
N HIS A 78 5.41 13.92 1.09
CA HIS A 78 6.22 15.14 1.05
C HIS A 78 5.80 16.25 2.03
N ARG A 79 4.74 16.04 2.81
CA ARG A 79 4.21 17.01 3.77
C ARG A 79 3.31 16.30 4.77
N MET A 80 3.90 15.41 5.54
CA MET A 80 3.21 14.66 6.57
C MET A 80 3.32 15.38 7.91
N ASP A 81 2.21 15.45 8.66
CA ASP A 81 2.24 15.91 10.05
C ASP A 81 2.80 14.80 10.94
N VAL A 82 3.96 15.09 11.51
CA VAL A 82 4.67 14.25 12.47
C VAL A 82 4.85 15.06 13.74
N GLY A 83 4.00 14.79 14.74
CA GLY A 83 4.07 15.44 16.05
C GLY A 83 3.83 16.95 16.03
N GLY A 84 2.98 17.45 15.12
CA GLY A 84 2.66 18.87 14.97
C GLY A 84 3.60 19.62 14.01
N THR A 85 4.59 18.93 13.43
CA THR A 85 5.51 19.50 12.44
C THR A 85 5.27 18.86 11.07
N ILE A 86 5.20 19.69 10.02
CA ILE A 86 5.09 19.21 8.64
C ILE A 86 6.48 18.89 8.11
N LEU A 87 6.71 17.62 7.76
CA LEU A 87 7.99 17.12 7.25
C LEU A 87 7.82 16.38 5.92
N ASP A 88 8.89 16.36 5.11
CA ASP A 88 9.02 15.43 3.99
C ASP A 88 9.54 14.09 4.52
N MET A 89 8.71 13.05 4.40
CA MET A 89 8.98 11.70 4.88
C MET A 89 9.25 10.73 3.72
N THR A 90 9.52 11.23 2.52
CA THR A 90 9.76 10.37 1.35
C THR A 90 10.99 9.49 1.53
N ASP A 91 12.09 10.02 2.08
CA ASP A 91 13.31 9.23 2.32
C ASP A 91 13.08 8.09 3.33
N VAL A 92 12.37 8.35 4.42
CA VAL A 92 11.98 7.33 5.41
C VAL A 92 11.14 6.21 4.78
N MET A 93 10.27 6.55 3.81
CA MET A 93 9.51 5.54 3.08
C MET A 93 10.37 4.73 2.11
N MET A 94 11.38 5.34 1.49
CA MET A 94 12.37 4.62 0.67
C MET A 94 13.16 3.64 1.53
N GLU A 95 13.65 4.07 2.69
CA GLU A 95 14.34 3.22 3.66
C GLU A 95 13.46 2.05 4.12
N THR A 96 12.18 2.30 4.41
CA THR A 96 11.24 1.22 4.79
C THR A 96 11.03 0.23 3.65
N PHE A 97 10.94 0.71 2.40
CA PHE A 97 10.80 -0.13 1.22
C PHE A 97 12.04 -1.04 1.02
N GLU A 98 13.24 -0.47 1.16
CA GLU A 98 14.52 -1.18 1.07
C GLU A 98 14.71 -2.17 2.24
N HIS A 99 14.34 -1.78 3.46
CA HIS A 99 14.41 -2.61 4.65
C HIS A 99 13.62 -3.92 4.53
N HIS A 100 12.48 -3.89 3.82
CA HIS A 100 11.65 -5.06 3.55
C HIS A 100 12.01 -5.79 2.25
N GLU A 101 13.09 -5.38 1.59
CA GLU A 101 13.58 -5.93 0.33
C GLU A 101 12.46 -6.03 -0.72
N LEU A 102 11.61 -5.00 -0.79
CA LEU A 102 10.47 -5.01 -1.69
C LEU A 102 10.94 -4.84 -3.14
N ASP A 103 10.40 -5.66 -4.04
CA ASP A 103 10.56 -5.49 -5.49
C ASP A 103 9.62 -4.41 -6.03
N ALA A 104 8.45 -4.24 -5.41
CA ALA A 104 7.46 -3.25 -5.81
C ALA A 104 6.47 -2.93 -4.69
N LEU A 105 5.89 -1.73 -4.76
CA LEU A 105 4.76 -1.31 -3.93
C LEU A 105 3.50 -1.17 -4.79
N VAL A 106 2.39 -1.77 -4.35
CA VAL A 106 1.08 -1.66 -4.98
C VAL A 106 0.23 -0.65 -4.22
N CYS A 107 -0.05 0.49 -4.86
CA CYS A 107 -0.85 1.56 -4.28
C CYS A 107 -2.28 1.53 -4.82
N LEU A 108 -3.25 1.21 -3.95
CA LEU A 108 -4.68 1.28 -4.26
C LEU A 108 -5.25 2.61 -3.78
N GLY A 109 -5.85 3.39 -4.68
CA GLY A 109 -6.43 4.68 -4.31
C GLY A 109 -6.88 5.53 -5.50
N GLY A 110 -7.30 6.77 -5.21
CA GLY A 110 -7.71 7.74 -6.22
C GLY A 110 -6.56 8.66 -6.67
N GLY A 111 -6.90 9.78 -7.32
CA GLY A 111 -5.91 10.70 -7.89
C GLY A 111 -4.87 11.24 -6.89
N GLY A 112 -5.25 11.49 -5.64
CA GLY A 112 -4.30 11.88 -4.58
C GLY A 112 -3.25 10.80 -4.29
N THR A 113 -3.68 9.54 -4.27
CA THR A 113 -2.80 8.37 -4.10
C THR A 113 -1.84 8.23 -5.27
N HIS A 114 -2.32 8.37 -6.51
CA HIS A 114 -1.48 8.30 -7.71
C HIS A 114 -0.43 9.41 -7.78
N LYS A 115 -0.77 10.65 -7.36
CA LYS A 115 0.20 11.76 -7.26
C LYS A 115 1.30 11.48 -6.23
N ASN A 116 0.95 10.88 -5.10
CA ASN A 116 1.93 10.50 -4.07
C ASN A 116 2.78 9.31 -4.53
N ALA A 117 2.18 8.32 -5.19
CA ALA A 117 2.87 7.19 -5.81
C ALA A 117 3.89 7.66 -6.86
N LEU A 118 3.50 8.57 -7.77
CA LEU A 118 4.42 9.14 -8.75
C LEU A 118 5.64 9.77 -8.08
N ARG A 119 5.46 10.47 -6.96
CA ARG A 119 6.56 11.12 -6.25
C ARG A 119 7.57 10.12 -5.68
N LEU A 120 7.09 9.03 -5.07
CA LEU A 120 7.97 7.95 -4.59
C LEU A 120 8.63 7.21 -5.76
N SER A 121 7.90 7.02 -6.86
CA SER A 121 8.44 6.42 -8.08
C SER A 121 9.54 7.27 -8.72
N SER A 122 9.41 8.60 -8.72
CA SER A 122 10.46 9.52 -9.15
C SER A 122 11.73 9.44 -8.29
N LYS A 123 11.65 8.90 -7.06
CA LYS A 123 12.81 8.61 -6.21
C LYS A 123 13.37 7.19 -6.40
N GLY A 124 12.82 6.42 -7.34
CA GLY A 124 13.31 5.09 -7.70
C GLY A 124 12.47 3.93 -7.16
N MET A 125 11.40 4.18 -6.39
CA MET A 125 10.53 3.10 -5.89
C MET A 125 9.69 2.50 -7.03
N PRO A 126 9.84 1.19 -7.36
CA PRO A 126 8.97 0.55 -8.33
C PRO A 126 7.54 0.48 -7.79
N ILE A 127 6.59 1.10 -8.50
CA ILE A 127 5.20 1.20 -8.04
C ILE A 127 4.23 0.76 -9.13
N VAL A 128 3.27 -0.06 -8.74
CA VAL A 128 2.04 -0.32 -9.51
C VAL A 128 0.90 0.42 -8.83
N THR A 129 0.06 1.09 -9.61
CA THR A 129 -1.13 1.75 -9.06
C THR A 129 -2.40 1.08 -9.54
N VAL A 130 -3.37 0.95 -8.64
CA VAL A 130 -4.70 0.43 -8.94
C VAL A 130 -5.72 1.52 -8.64
N PRO A 131 -6.45 2.01 -9.67
CA PRO A 131 -7.41 3.08 -9.48
C PRO A 131 -8.57 2.60 -8.62
N LYS A 132 -8.93 3.44 -7.65
CA LYS A 132 -10.06 3.20 -6.76
C LYS A 132 -10.74 4.51 -6.40
N THR A 133 -11.96 4.70 -6.88
CA THR A 133 -12.84 5.78 -6.46
C THR A 133 -14.31 5.41 -6.71
N ILE A 134 -15.23 6.00 -5.95
CA ILE A 134 -16.66 5.96 -6.25
C ILE A 134 -17.06 7.05 -7.26
N ASP A 135 -16.16 8.02 -7.49
CA ASP A 135 -16.42 9.22 -8.28
C ASP A 135 -16.32 8.99 -9.82
N ASN A 136 -15.83 7.81 -10.24
CA ASN A 136 -15.42 7.47 -11.61
C ASN A 136 -14.48 8.50 -12.25
#